data_AF-A0A6I3MAB9-F1
#
_entry.id   AF-A0A6I3MAB9-F1
#
_cell.length_a   1.000
_cell.length_b   1.000
_cell.length_c   1.000
_cell.angle_alpha   90.00
_cell.angle_beta   90.00
_cell.angle_gamma   90.00
#
_symmetry.space_group_name_H-M   'P 1'
#
loop_
_entity.id
_entity.type
_entity.pdbx_description
1 polymer ?
#
loop_
_entity_poly.entity_id
_entity_poly.type
_entity_poly.pdbx_seq_one_letter_code
_entity_poly.pdbx_strand_id
1 'polypeptide(L)'
;MKTARSLALLAAASAALALGIGATALSATGTTEETLRLHLGSDGTRFVYSNGGDPITQTIGTPKNCLITVEGPLASIDGSDRGPGLKDGSIGIKTGGSTGVPCARVDNTEFLNVDLEGVPDAVRASLDMELKGAVQVDVVVSKDGAEVDTFQVRSGGGIVPGQGTDGTTTAPYTATATAAAPIVNCRNASDSGPDSGPNDNCYVTIEPSSEFDSVELRPLTGEVSLEGSRDFGNDPAFDTIFTLGDGFDGELGCTEENSTATIEVGTVYGSFTRLQNTDGSDCVLKPYTLDVDIEAETISFVPVDIGAPQPAAYEGTVAFAPKPSANPFTNRLEYDQDDDGPLDFVDMPWCAGDPYATPDVPGSIDTDVIPSGHTWCIVQETTGVYSATEMRTTWSVVGIGDPKMR
;
A
#
# COMPACT_ATOMS: atom_id res chain seq x y z
N MET A 1 -79.87 -30.33 42.94
CA MET A 1 -78.90 -29.43 43.58
C MET A 1 -77.58 -29.63 42.83
N LYS A 2 -77.17 -28.86 41.81
CA LYS A 2 -77.09 -27.40 41.58
C LYS A 2 -76.11 -26.67 42.52
N THR A 3 -74.88 -26.46 42.02
CA THR A 3 -73.94 -25.32 42.14
C THR A 3 -72.66 -25.76 41.40
N ALA A 4 -72.15 -25.23 40.28
CA ALA A 4 -72.02 -23.89 39.68
C ALA A 4 -71.07 -22.92 40.41
N ARG A 5 -69.91 -22.66 39.78
CA ARG A 5 -69.13 -21.39 39.64
C ARG A 5 -67.68 -21.76 39.22
N SER A 6 -67.13 -21.41 38.05
CA SER A 6 -66.98 -20.14 37.30
C SER A 6 -65.76 -19.30 37.69
N LEU A 7 -65.20 -18.67 36.64
CA LEU A 7 -64.15 -17.63 36.53
C LEU A 7 -62.69 -18.12 36.54
N ALA A 8 -61.74 -17.56 35.79
CA ALA A 8 -61.62 -16.61 34.64
C ALA A 8 -60.08 -16.41 34.49
N LEU A 9 -59.44 -16.28 33.33
CA LEU A 9 -59.14 -15.08 32.51
C LEU A 9 -58.09 -15.59 31.49
N LEU A 10 -58.16 -15.43 30.16
CA LEU A 10 -57.96 -14.23 29.30
C LEU A 10 -56.59 -13.52 29.42
N ALA A 11 -55.71 -13.73 28.42
CA ALA A 11 -54.83 -12.75 27.75
C ALA A 11 -54.18 -13.45 26.52
N ALA A 12 -54.54 -13.12 25.27
CA ALA A 12 -53.96 -12.08 24.40
C ALA A 12 -52.48 -12.38 24.02
N ALA A 13 -52.19 -12.91 22.83
CA ALA A 13 -52.09 -12.25 21.51
C ALA A 13 -50.77 -11.50 21.26
N SER A 14 -50.11 -11.87 20.15
CA SER A 14 -49.35 -11.03 19.19
C SER A 14 -47.84 -11.30 19.00
N ALA A 15 -47.51 -11.46 17.70
CA ALA A 15 -46.27 -11.09 16.99
C ALA A 15 -44.99 -11.93 17.29
N ALA A 16 -44.10 -12.24 16.34
CA ALA A 16 -43.92 -11.78 14.97
C ALA A 16 -43.26 -12.90 14.13
N LEU A 17 -43.68 -12.98 12.87
CA LEU A 17 -42.92 -13.61 11.80
C LEU A 17 -41.75 -12.67 11.47
N ALA A 18 -40.51 -13.12 11.62
CA ALA A 18 -39.35 -12.43 11.06
C ALA A 18 -38.45 -13.47 10.38
N LEU A 19 -38.46 -13.39 9.04
CA LEU A 19 -37.45 -13.97 8.17
C LEU A 19 -36.08 -13.41 8.58
N GLY A 20 -35.22 -14.25 9.12
CA GLY A 20 -33.79 -13.99 9.21
C GLY A 20 -33.10 -14.75 8.09
N ILE A 21 -33.09 -14.15 6.89
CA ILE A 21 -32.16 -14.52 5.84
C ILE A 21 -30.77 -14.32 6.44
N GLY A 22 -30.08 -15.41 6.75
CA GLY A 22 -28.67 -15.38 7.10
C GLY A 22 -27.91 -14.93 5.87
N ALA A 23 -27.76 -13.61 5.71
CA ALA A 23 -26.71 -13.05 4.90
C ALA A 23 -25.40 -13.42 5.59
N THR A 24 -24.81 -14.55 5.20
CA THR A 24 -23.37 -14.70 5.27
C THR A 24 -22.82 -13.59 4.39
N ALA A 25 -22.38 -12.50 5.03
CA ALA A 25 -21.54 -11.52 4.36
C ALA A 25 -20.33 -12.31 3.81
N LEU A 26 -20.25 -12.40 2.48
CA LEU A 26 -19.00 -12.73 1.83
C LEU A 26 -18.02 -11.64 2.26
N SER A 27 -17.05 -11.99 3.11
CA SER A 27 -15.86 -11.16 3.22
C SER A 27 -15.12 -11.34 1.91
N ALA A 28 -15.10 -10.29 1.10
CA ALA A 28 -14.24 -10.22 -0.05
C ALA A 28 -12.81 -10.10 0.48
N THR A 29 -12.01 -11.16 0.31
CA THR A 29 -10.56 -11.11 0.40
C THR A 29 -10.05 -10.31 -0.81
N GLY A 30 -10.10 -8.99 -0.69
CA GLY A 30 -9.30 -8.11 -1.52
C GLY A 30 -7.97 -7.91 -0.83
N THR A 31 -6.88 -8.12 -1.54
CA THR A 31 -5.57 -7.55 -1.22
C THR A 31 -5.72 -6.03 -1.23
N THR A 32 -6.23 -5.47 -0.13
CA THR A 32 -6.37 -4.03 0.01
C THR A 32 -4.98 -3.50 0.24
N GLU A 33 -4.46 -2.73 -0.73
CA GLU A 33 -3.23 -1.94 -0.56
C GLU A 33 -3.20 -1.33 0.85
N GLU A 34 -2.06 -1.48 1.52
CA GLU A 34 -1.84 -0.83 2.80
C GLU A 34 -1.87 0.69 2.59
N THR A 35 -2.65 1.40 3.41
CA THR A 35 -2.84 2.85 3.22
C THR A 35 -2.86 3.60 4.54
N LEU A 36 -2.29 4.80 4.51
CA LEU A 36 -2.60 5.86 5.46
C LEU A 36 -3.44 6.92 4.76
N ARG A 37 -4.63 7.21 5.29
CA ARG A 37 -5.58 8.15 4.70
C ARG A 37 -5.79 9.35 5.59
N LEU A 38 -5.59 10.55 5.08
CA LEU A 38 -6.02 11.79 5.69
C LEU A 38 -7.47 12.09 5.27
N HIS A 39 -8.36 11.96 6.23
CA HIS A 39 -9.78 12.22 6.08
C HIS A 39 -10.17 13.51 6.79
N LEU A 40 -10.75 14.47 6.05
CA LEU A 40 -11.15 15.79 6.53
C LEU A 40 -12.64 16.09 6.32
N GLY A 41 -13.47 15.04 6.36
CA GLY A 41 -14.91 15.13 6.19
C GLY A 41 -15.67 15.79 7.34
N SER A 42 -16.96 16.03 7.09
CA SER A 42 -17.91 16.52 8.10
C SER A 42 -18.24 15.50 9.20
N ASP A 43 -17.93 14.21 9.00
CA ASP A 43 -18.03 13.14 10.00
C ASP A 43 -16.77 12.99 10.86
N GLY A 44 -15.67 13.67 10.53
CA GLY A 44 -14.50 13.75 11.38
C GLY A 44 -13.23 14.17 10.65
N THR A 45 -12.21 14.52 11.43
CA THR A 45 -10.88 14.91 10.94
C THR A 45 -9.84 13.98 11.57
N ARG A 46 -9.19 13.15 10.76
CA ARG A 46 -8.41 12.01 11.24
C ARG A 46 -7.48 11.46 10.17
N PHE A 47 -6.41 10.83 10.63
CA PHE A 47 -5.68 9.83 9.86
C PHE A 47 -6.25 8.44 10.13
N VAL A 48 -6.37 7.61 9.10
CA VAL A 48 -6.82 6.21 9.18
C VAL A 48 -5.80 5.33 8.49
N TYR A 49 -5.13 4.49 9.26
CA TYR A 49 -4.23 3.46 8.77
C TYR A 49 -5.01 2.15 8.58
N SER A 50 -4.86 1.51 7.43
CA SER A 50 -5.54 0.26 7.06
C SER A 50 -4.59 -0.68 6.34
N ASN A 51 -4.42 -1.90 6.85
CA ASN A 51 -3.54 -2.95 6.33
C ASN A 51 -4.25 -4.32 6.23
N GLY A 52 -5.52 -4.32 5.83
CA GLY A 52 -6.37 -5.52 5.84
C GLY A 52 -6.91 -5.93 7.23
N GLY A 53 -6.38 -5.36 8.32
CA GLY A 53 -6.91 -5.50 9.68
C GLY A 53 -7.95 -4.44 10.09
N ASP A 54 -8.29 -4.40 11.39
CA ASP A 54 -9.10 -3.34 11.97
C ASP A 54 -8.37 -1.98 11.83
N PRO A 55 -8.99 -0.94 11.23
CA PRO A 55 -8.31 0.32 11.00
C PRO A 55 -7.84 1.01 12.28
N ILE A 56 -6.61 1.53 12.27
CA ILE A 56 -6.07 2.36 13.36
C ILE A 56 -6.33 3.82 13.03
N THR A 57 -6.88 4.58 13.98
CA THR A 57 -7.27 5.98 13.76
C THR A 57 -6.47 6.92 14.67
N GLN A 58 -5.96 8.00 14.09
CA GLN A 58 -5.41 9.16 14.80
C GLN A 58 -6.30 10.38 14.53
N THR A 59 -7.01 10.86 15.54
CA THR A 59 -7.86 12.05 15.40
C THR A 59 -7.02 13.32 15.35
N ILE A 60 -7.37 14.24 14.45
CA ILE A 60 -6.80 15.59 14.41
C ILE A 60 -7.61 16.49 15.34
N GLY A 61 -6.97 16.96 16.41
CA GLY A 61 -7.62 17.91 17.31
C GLY A 61 -7.83 19.26 16.63
N THR A 62 -8.96 19.91 16.89
CA THR A 62 -9.22 21.31 16.46
C THR A 62 -9.15 22.27 17.66
N PRO A 63 -7.94 22.77 18.00
CA PRO A 63 -7.80 23.86 18.94
C PRO A 63 -8.53 25.14 18.50
N LYS A 64 -8.71 26.04 19.48
CA LYS A 64 -9.29 27.36 19.27
C LYS A 64 -8.45 28.16 18.25
N ASN A 65 -9.13 28.96 17.43
CA ASN A 65 -8.51 29.84 16.42
C ASN A 65 -7.79 29.08 15.29
N CYS A 66 -8.34 27.95 14.86
CA CYS A 66 -7.95 27.19 13.66
C CYS A 66 -6.50 26.68 13.62
N LEU A 67 -5.70 26.84 14.68
CA LEU A 67 -4.40 26.18 14.80
C LEU A 67 -4.68 24.72 15.10
N ILE A 68 -4.02 23.81 14.41
CA ILE A 68 -4.01 22.39 14.76
C ILE A 68 -2.63 21.98 15.27
N THR A 69 -2.61 20.89 16.02
CA THR A 69 -1.37 20.19 16.36
C THR A 69 -1.59 18.76 15.95
N VAL A 70 -0.72 18.28 15.06
CA VAL A 70 -0.73 16.90 14.60
C VAL A 70 0.66 16.37 14.88
N GLU A 71 0.80 15.75 16.04
CA GLU A 71 1.99 15.02 16.46
C GLU A 71 1.45 13.72 17.05
N GLY A 72 1.50 12.64 16.29
CA GLY A 72 0.82 11.41 16.66
C GLY A 72 1.43 10.18 15.99
N PRO A 73 1.03 8.99 16.45
CA PRO A 73 1.69 7.74 16.12
C PRO A 73 1.53 7.26 14.67
N LEU A 74 0.73 7.95 13.84
CA LEU A 74 0.54 7.64 12.42
C LEU A 74 1.13 8.71 11.48
N ALA A 75 1.15 9.96 11.93
CA ALA A 75 1.65 11.09 11.14
C ALA A 75 1.83 12.33 12.01
N SER A 76 2.73 13.21 11.58
CA SER A 76 2.77 14.59 12.01
C SER A 76 2.50 15.55 10.85
N ILE A 77 2.00 16.73 11.17
CA ILE A 77 1.90 17.84 10.21
C ILE A 77 2.60 19.03 10.83
N ASP A 78 3.54 19.60 10.11
CA ASP A 78 4.21 20.85 10.46
C ASP A 78 4.07 21.87 9.33
N GLY A 79 4.39 23.12 9.62
CA GLY A 79 4.47 24.15 8.60
C GLY A 79 5.03 25.45 9.13
N SER A 80 5.28 26.39 8.23
CA SER A 80 5.88 27.68 8.56
C SER A 80 5.02 28.58 9.47
N ASP A 81 5.56 29.75 9.84
CA ASP A 81 4.95 30.78 10.70
C ASP A 81 4.49 30.26 12.08
N ARG A 82 3.20 29.96 12.23
CA ARG A 82 2.58 29.53 13.50
C ARG A 82 2.20 28.06 13.49
N GLY A 83 2.56 27.32 12.45
CA GLY A 83 2.25 25.92 12.25
C GLY A 83 0.95 25.69 11.46
N PRO A 84 0.53 24.42 11.34
CA PRO A 84 -0.59 24.02 10.51
C PRO A 84 -1.91 24.56 11.04
N GLY A 85 -2.77 24.99 10.12
CA GLY A 85 -4.13 25.38 10.40
C GLY A 85 -5.15 24.49 9.70
N LEU A 86 -6.34 24.38 10.29
CA LEU A 86 -7.49 23.67 9.74
C LEU A 86 -8.71 24.57 9.74
N LYS A 87 -9.33 24.72 8.57
CA LYS A 87 -10.59 25.42 8.40
C LYS A 87 -11.37 24.75 7.28
N ASP A 88 -12.65 24.54 7.51
CA ASP A 88 -13.60 24.12 6.49
C ASP A 88 -13.23 22.86 5.67
N GLY A 89 -12.45 21.94 6.23
CA GLY A 89 -12.04 20.69 5.57
C GLY A 89 -10.63 20.71 5.03
N SER A 90 -10.00 21.89 5.10
CA SER A 90 -8.76 22.21 4.43
C SER A 90 -7.65 22.43 5.45
N ILE A 91 -6.48 21.83 5.19
CA ILE A 91 -5.25 22.07 5.93
C ILE A 91 -4.33 22.99 5.12
N GLY A 92 -3.77 23.99 5.80
CA GLY A 92 -2.73 24.87 5.27
C GLY A 92 -1.97 25.49 6.42
N ILE A 93 -1.51 26.73 6.27
CA ILE A 93 -0.79 27.44 7.34
C ILE A 93 -1.71 28.42 8.06
N LYS A 94 -1.55 28.46 9.38
CA LYS A 94 -2.13 29.52 10.17
C LYS A 94 -1.22 30.74 10.12
N THR A 95 -1.66 31.76 9.41
CA THR A 95 -1.03 33.08 9.50
C THR A 95 -1.61 33.87 10.69
N GLY A 96 -0.86 34.82 11.24
CA GLY A 96 -1.35 35.89 12.13
C GLY A 96 -2.09 35.47 13.43
N GLY A 97 -2.69 36.46 14.13
CA GLY A 97 -3.15 36.32 15.53
C GLY A 97 -4.59 36.68 15.85
N SER A 98 -5.42 37.04 14.87
CA SER A 98 -6.80 37.53 15.08
C SER A 98 -7.83 36.76 14.25
N THR A 99 -9.12 36.94 14.54
CA THR A 99 -10.24 36.46 13.71
C THR A 99 -10.20 37.10 12.32
N GLY A 100 -10.25 36.29 11.25
CA GLY A 100 -10.23 36.74 9.85
C GLY A 100 -8.91 36.51 9.10
N VAL A 101 -7.99 35.71 9.66
CA VAL A 101 -6.69 35.39 9.07
C VAL A 101 -6.77 34.06 8.30
N PRO A 102 -6.04 33.87 7.19
CA PRO A 102 -5.96 32.57 6.50
C PRO A 102 -5.50 31.47 7.47
N CYS A 103 -6.26 30.38 7.53
CA CYS A 103 -5.99 29.25 8.41
C CYS A 103 -5.85 27.93 7.66
N ALA A 104 -6.00 27.95 6.33
CA ALA A 104 -6.07 26.76 5.52
C ALA A 104 -5.58 27.06 4.10
N ARG A 105 -4.49 27.82 4.02
CA ARG A 105 -3.82 28.18 2.77
C ARG A 105 -2.33 28.13 3.02
N VAL A 106 -1.58 27.61 2.06
CA VAL A 106 -0.14 27.72 1.98
C VAL A 106 0.13 28.64 0.80
N ASP A 107 0.83 29.75 1.02
CA ASP A 107 1.28 30.65 -0.04
C ASP A 107 2.76 30.47 -0.36
N ASN A 108 3.29 31.29 -1.26
CA ASN A 108 4.67 31.17 -1.73
C ASN A 108 5.75 31.68 -0.75
N THR A 109 5.36 32.07 0.45
CA THR A 109 6.25 32.40 1.56
C THR A 109 6.25 31.30 2.63
N GLU A 110 5.50 30.23 2.39
CA GLU A 110 5.16 29.20 3.37
C GLU A 110 5.42 27.79 2.82
N PHE A 111 5.45 26.82 3.73
CA PHE A 111 5.44 25.40 3.40
C PHE A 111 4.55 24.65 4.38
N LEU A 112 3.96 23.55 3.93
CA LEU A 112 3.24 22.58 4.75
C LEU A 112 3.89 21.21 4.55
N ASN A 113 4.26 20.56 5.64
CA ASN A 113 4.90 19.26 5.62
C ASN A 113 4.01 18.21 6.31
N VAL A 114 3.88 17.04 5.69
CA VAL A 114 3.24 15.87 6.29
C VAL A 114 4.28 14.77 6.39
N ASP A 115 4.62 14.39 7.62
CA ASP A 115 5.52 13.27 7.89
C ASP A 115 4.71 12.05 8.30
N LEU A 116 5.06 10.90 7.75
CA LEU A 116 4.48 9.61 8.07
C LEU A 116 5.25 9.03 9.26
N GLU A 117 4.54 8.74 10.34
CA GLU A 117 5.14 8.23 11.57
C GLU A 117 4.53 6.89 11.93
N GLY A 118 5.34 5.91 12.36
CA GLY A 118 4.81 4.65 12.89
C GLY A 118 3.99 3.80 11.90
N VAL A 119 4.09 4.09 10.61
CA VAL A 119 3.59 3.31 9.47
C VAL A 119 4.77 3.03 8.52
N PRO A 120 4.68 2.03 7.62
CA PRO A 120 5.66 1.86 6.56
C PRO A 120 5.80 3.07 5.66
N ASP A 121 6.91 3.12 4.92
CA ASP A 121 7.15 4.19 3.96
C ASP A 121 6.14 4.13 2.82
N ALA A 122 5.77 5.31 2.31
CA ALA A 122 4.89 5.42 1.17
C ALA A 122 5.67 5.19 -0.12
N VAL A 123 5.06 4.48 -1.05
CA VAL A 123 5.58 4.31 -2.43
C VAL A 123 4.81 5.15 -3.43
N ARG A 124 3.65 5.68 -3.02
CA ARG A 124 2.79 6.54 -3.83
C ARG A 124 1.92 7.41 -2.92
N ALA A 125 1.64 8.64 -3.32
CA ALA A 125 0.62 9.47 -2.66
C ALA A 125 -0.41 9.95 -3.68
N SER A 126 -1.68 9.98 -3.28
CA SER A 126 -2.77 10.64 -3.99
C SER A 126 -3.25 11.80 -3.13
N LEU A 127 -2.97 13.01 -3.56
CA LEU A 127 -3.18 14.25 -2.83
C LEU A 127 -4.45 14.92 -3.31
N ASP A 128 -5.41 15.15 -2.41
CA ASP A 128 -6.55 16.04 -2.67
C ASP A 128 -6.09 17.47 -2.38
N MET A 129 -5.88 18.27 -3.44
CA MET A 129 -5.32 19.61 -3.33
C MET A 129 -6.31 20.64 -3.84
N GLU A 130 -6.59 21.68 -3.07
CA GLU A 130 -7.41 22.80 -3.53
C GLU A 130 -6.52 23.96 -3.96
N LEU A 131 -6.72 24.46 -5.18
CA LEU A 131 -5.82 25.44 -5.82
C LEU A 131 -6.53 26.79 -6.03
N LYS A 132 -5.86 27.90 -5.71
CA LYS A 132 -6.40 29.25 -5.92
C LYS A 132 -5.47 30.14 -6.73
N GLY A 133 -6.04 30.74 -7.78
CA GLY A 133 -5.34 31.61 -8.72
C GLY A 133 -4.45 30.83 -9.70
N ALA A 134 -3.44 31.49 -10.26
CA ALA A 134 -2.43 30.84 -11.09
C ALA A 134 -1.40 30.13 -10.19
N VAL A 135 -1.63 28.84 -9.94
CA VAL A 135 -0.82 28.05 -9.03
C VAL A 135 0.34 27.37 -9.76
N GLN A 136 1.50 27.42 -9.13
CA GLN A 136 2.60 26.50 -9.39
C GLN A 136 3.10 26.08 -8.01
N VAL A 137 2.95 24.81 -7.67
CA VAL A 137 3.37 24.25 -6.39
C VAL A 137 4.33 23.10 -6.65
N ASP A 138 5.46 23.13 -5.95
CA ASP A 138 6.33 21.97 -5.86
C ASP A 138 5.82 21.06 -4.75
N VAL A 139 5.67 19.78 -5.07
CA VAL A 139 5.40 18.71 -4.11
C VAL A 139 6.71 17.94 -3.98
N VAL A 140 7.40 18.14 -2.87
CA VAL A 140 8.69 17.52 -2.59
C VAL A 140 8.45 16.29 -1.73
N VAL A 141 8.93 15.13 -2.16
CA VAL A 141 8.90 13.92 -1.35
C VAL A 141 10.30 13.61 -0.84
N SER A 142 10.40 13.21 0.43
CA SER A 142 11.68 12.98 1.10
C SER A 142 11.67 11.68 1.89
N LYS A 143 12.85 11.11 2.09
CA LYS A 143 13.11 9.95 2.94
C LYS A 143 14.19 10.31 3.95
N ASP A 144 13.91 10.15 5.25
CA ASP A 144 14.85 10.49 6.34
C ASP A 144 15.44 11.91 6.22
N GLY A 145 14.62 12.85 5.74
CA GLY A 145 14.99 14.26 5.51
C GLY A 145 15.87 14.52 4.27
N ALA A 146 16.10 13.53 3.42
CA ALA A 146 16.72 13.69 2.11
C ALA A 146 15.66 13.71 1.00
N GLU A 147 15.73 14.71 0.11
CA GLU A 147 14.83 14.81 -1.05
C GLU A 147 15.02 13.59 -1.98
N VAL A 148 13.91 12.89 -2.26
CA VAL A 148 13.83 11.77 -3.21
C VAL A 148 13.49 12.30 -4.59
N ASP A 149 12.35 12.98 -4.71
CA ASP A 149 11.85 13.56 -5.96
C ASP A 149 11.09 14.86 -5.68
N THR A 150 11.03 15.73 -6.69
CA THR A 150 10.16 16.92 -6.70
C THR A 150 9.21 16.86 -7.89
N PHE A 151 7.92 16.90 -7.62
CA PHE A 151 6.86 17.02 -8.61
C PHE A 151 6.34 18.44 -8.66
N GLN A 152 5.76 18.84 -9.79
CA GLN A 152 5.19 20.17 -9.94
C GLN A 152 3.76 20.11 -10.44
N VAL A 153 2.86 20.66 -9.63
CA VAL A 153 1.44 20.81 -9.94
C VAL A 153 1.19 22.25 -10.36
N ARG A 154 0.57 22.44 -11.53
CA ARG A 154 0.29 23.76 -12.10
C ARG A 154 -1.21 23.94 -12.33
N SER A 155 -1.72 25.14 -12.10
CA SER A 155 -3.08 25.56 -12.48
C SER A 155 -3.08 27.01 -12.97
N GLY A 156 -4.05 27.40 -13.81
CA GLY A 156 -4.12 28.76 -14.34
C GLY A 156 -4.48 28.89 -15.81
N GLY A 157 -4.84 30.11 -16.23
CA GLY A 157 -5.14 30.46 -17.61
C GLY A 157 -3.95 30.34 -18.60
N GLY A 158 -2.76 29.99 -18.11
CA GLY A 158 -1.59 29.66 -18.94
C GLY A 158 -1.58 28.22 -19.46
N ILE A 159 -2.42 27.33 -18.94
CA ILE A 159 -2.52 25.93 -19.38
C ILE A 159 -3.46 25.87 -20.61
N VAL A 160 -2.93 25.46 -21.76
CA VAL A 160 -3.72 25.40 -23.00
C VAL A 160 -4.48 24.06 -23.13
N PRO A 161 -5.57 24.00 -23.93
CA PRO A 161 -6.30 22.76 -24.14
C PRO A 161 -5.38 21.61 -24.60
N GLY A 162 -5.51 20.43 -23.99
CA GLY A 162 -4.68 19.27 -24.27
C GLY A 162 -3.38 19.18 -23.48
N GLN A 163 -3.07 20.15 -22.62
CA GLN A 163 -1.93 20.09 -21.69
C GLN A 163 -2.32 19.61 -20.29
N GLY A 164 -3.57 19.24 -20.06
CA GLY A 164 -4.08 18.69 -18.81
C GLY A 164 -5.49 18.14 -18.99
N THR A 165 -5.97 17.43 -17.97
CA THR A 165 -7.35 16.94 -17.85
C THR A 165 -8.30 18.08 -17.41
N ASP A 166 -9.59 17.98 -17.74
CA ASP A 166 -10.62 18.88 -17.20
C ASP A 166 -11.36 18.13 -16.08
N GLY A 167 -11.54 18.77 -14.92
CA GLY A 167 -12.42 18.25 -13.87
C GLY A 167 -13.90 18.38 -14.26
N THR A 168 -14.79 17.78 -13.46
CA THR A 168 -16.25 17.98 -13.61
C THR A 168 -16.84 18.49 -12.31
N THR A 169 -18.09 18.97 -12.33
CA THR A 169 -18.78 19.41 -11.11
C THR A 169 -19.05 18.30 -10.09
N THR A 170 -18.74 17.05 -10.43
CA THR A 170 -19.04 15.85 -9.64
C THR A 170 -17.83 14.95 -9.40
N ALA A 171 -16.65 15.31 -9.92
CA ALA A 171 -15.43 14.53 -9.76
C ALA A 171 -14.22 15.46 -9.88
N PRO A 172 -13.19 15.28 -9.02
CA PRO A 172 -12.00 16.11 -9.07
C PRO A 172 -11.30 15.98 -10.42
N TYR A 173 -10.44 16.94 -10.72
CA TYR A 173 -9.38 16.70 -11.69
C TYR A 173 -8.51 15.55 -11.19
N THR A 174 -8.23 14.55 -12.02
CA THR A 174 -7.24 13.52 -11.69
C THR A 174 -6.05 13.60 -12.65
N ALA A 175 -4.85 13.52 -12.09
CA ALA A 175 -3.63 13.30 -12.86
C ALA A 175 -2.59 12.52 -12.08
N THR A 176 -1.71 11.87 -12.82
CA THR A 176 -0.57 11.15 -12.28
C THR A 176 0.71 11.83 -12.73
N ALA A 177 1.58 12.15 -11.77
CA ALA A 177 2.95 12.57 -11.99
C ALA A 177 3.88 11.41 -11.62
N THR A 178 4.90 11.16 -12.44
CA THR A 178 5.91 10.13 -12.16
C THR A 178 7.30 10.77 -12.15
N ALA A 179 8.31 10.12 -11.57
CA ALA A 179 9.68 10.65 -11.59
C ALA A 179 10.18 10.95 -13.03
N ALA A 180 9.73 10.18 -14.02
CA ALA A 180 10.04 10.42 -15.44
C ALA A 180 9.22 11.55 -16.09
N ALA A 181 8.06 11.88 -15.53
CA ALA A 181 7.15 12.92 -15.99
C ALA A 181 6.61 13.75 -14.80
N PRO A 182 7.45 14.59 -14.17
CA PRO A 182 7.17 15.15 -12.85
C PRO A 182 6.24 16.37 -12.86
N ILE A 183 5.69 16.75 -14.02
CA ILE A 183 4.88 17.97 -14.16
C ILE A 183 3.46 17.58 -14.55
N VAL A 184 2.49 18.04 -13.75
CA VAL A 184 1.05 17.89 -14.02
C VAL A 184 0.35 19.25 -14.01
N ASN A 185 -0.75 19.35 -14.76
CA ASN A 185 -1.44 20.61 -15.04
C ASN A 185 -2.95 20.46 -14.75
N CYS A 186 -3.42 20.96 -13.61
CA CYS A 186 -4.83 21.05 -13.25
C CYS A 186 -5.45 22.26 -13.95
N ARG A 187 -6.30 22.06 -14.95
CA ARG A 187 -6.70 23.17 -15.84
C ARG A 187 -7.72 24.14 -15.22
N ASN A 188 -8.39 23.78 -14.13
CA ASN A 188 -9.38 24.66 -13.51
C ASN A 188 -8.71 25.55 -12.45
N ALA A 189 -8.30 26.75 -12.85
CA ALA A 189 -8.06 27.81 -11.89
C ALA A 189 -9.41 28.36 -11.47
N SER A 190 -9.91 27.89 -10.33
CA SER A 190 -10.95 28.62 -9.61
C SER A 190 -10.31 29.91 -9.09
N ASP A 191 -10.78 31.06 -9.60
CA ASP A 191 -10.50 32.38 -9.00
C ASP A 191 -11.32 32.58 -7.70
N SER A 192 -12.14 31.60 -7.31
CA SER A 192 -13.15 31.73 -6.26
C SER A 192 -12.66 31.42 -4.84
N GLY A 193 -11.40 31.01 -4.67
CA GLY A 193 -10.80 30.79 -3.36
C GLY A 193 -10.96 29.36 -2.84
N PRO A 194 -10.39 29.07 -1.66
CA PRO A 194 -10.70 27.85 -0.93
C PRO A 194 -12.19 27.79 -0.68
N ASP A 195 -12.78 26.62 -0.54
CA ASP A 195 -14.16 26.44 -0.14
C ASP A 195 -15.18 26.61 -1.30
N SER A 196 -14.78 26.53 -2.58
CA SER A 196 -15.72 26.67 -3.72
C SER A 196 -16.37 25.36 -4.17
N GLY A 197 -16.06 24.26 -3.47
CA GLY A 197 -16.59 22.93 -3.69
C GLY A 197 -15.77 22.12 -4.70
N PRO A 198 -16.32 21.05 -5.30
CA PRO A 198 -15.57 20.10 -6.14
C PRO A 198 -14.80 20.64 -7.36
N ASN A 199 -14.97 21.91 -7.72
CA ASN A 199 -14.53 22.44 -9.01
C ASN A 199 -13.06 22.94 -9.01
N ASP A 200 -12.48 23.19 -7.84
CA ASP A 200 -11.10 23.65 -7.62
C ASP A 200 -10.14 22.51 -7.28
N ASN A 201 -10.67 21.33 -6.97
CA ASN A 201 -9.89 20.22 -6.43
C ASN A 201 -9.08 19.55 -7.55
N CYS A 202 -7.79 19.44 -7.28
CA CYS A 202 -6.83 18.69 -8.04
C CYS A 202 -6.43 17.47 -7.23
N TYR A 203 -6.92 16.30 -7.64
CA TYR A 203 -6.55 15.02 -7.08
C TYR A 203 -5.33 14.48 -7.84
N VAL A 204 -4.14 14.69 -7.28
CA VAL A 204 -2.87 14.36 -7.93
C VAL A 204 -2.28 13.12 -7.31
N THR A 205 -2.11 12.08 -8.11
CA THR A 205 -1.29 10.93 -7.76
C THR A 205 0.17 11.21 -8.12
N ILE A 206 1.10 11.03 -7.19
CA ILE A 206 2.54 11.10 -7.40
C ILE A 206 3.16 9.72 -7.21
N GLU A 207 4.00 9.31 -8.15
CA GLU A 207 4.74 8.05 -8.18
C GLU A 207 6.25 8.34 -8.21
N PRO A 208 6.89 8.43 -7.03
CA PRO A 208 8.33 8.67 -6.92
C PRO A 208 9.18 7.50 -7.36
N SER A 209 10.47 7.78 -7.53
CA SER A 209 11.49 6.82 -7.93
C SER A 209 11.90 5.86 -6.82
N SER A 210 11.58 6.19 -5.56
CA SER A 210 11.75 5.34 -4.39
C SER A 210 10.70 5.65 -3.31
N GLU A 211 10.70 4.86 -2.24
CA GLU A 211 9.89 5.10 -1.05
C GLU A 211 10.22 6.45 -0.37
N PHE A 212 9.26 6.98 0.38
CA PHE A 212 9.35 8.25 1.10
C PHE A 212 8.54 8.22 2.40
N ASP A 213 8.97 9.00 3.38
CA ASP A 213 8.29 9.17 4.67
C ASP A 213 7.72 10.59 4.86
N SER A 214 7.92 11.48 3.89
CA SER A 214 7.54 12.88 4.02
C SER A 214 7.10 13.50 2.70
N VAL A 215 6.07 14.36 2.77
CA VAL A 215 5.59 15.18 1.65
C VAL A 215 5.49 16.65 2.07
N GLU A 216 6.24 17.50 1.39
CA GLU A 216 6.21 18.97 1.54
C GLU A 216 5.47 19.60 0.36
N LEU A 217 4.50 20.47 0.66
CA LEU A 217 3.87 21.38 -0.29
C LEU A 217 4.56 22.75 -0.23
N ARG A 218 5.19 23.15 -1.34
CA ARG A 218 5.91 24.42 -1.46
C ARG A 218 5.41 25.24 -2.66
N PRO A 219 4.43 26.13 -2.46
CA PRO A 219 3.93 27.00 -3.52
C PRO A 219 5.02 27.95 -4.03
N LEU A 220 5.11 28.11 -5.34
CA LEU A 220 5.95 29.10 -6.01
C LEU A 220 5.12 30.32 -6.43
N THR A 221 3.89 30.07 -6.89
CA THR A 221 2.87 31.08 -7.16
C THR A 221 1.49 30.56 -6.75
N GLY A 222 0.57 31.47 -6.47
CA GLY A 222 -0.79 31.14 -6.03
C GLY A 222 -0.85 30.60 -4.60
N GLU A 223 -1.95 29.95 -4.25
CA GLU A 223 -2.17 29.35 -2.93
C GLU A 223 -2.68 27.91 -3.10
N VAL A 224 -2.34 27.03 -2.15
CA VAL A 224 -2.80 25.64 -2.08
C VAL A 224 -3.33 25.31 -0.67
N SER A 225 -4.25 24.36 -0.56
CA SER A 225 -4.50 23.61 0.67
C SER A 225 -4.52 22.12 0.41
N LEU A 226 -4.22 21.35 1.46
CA LEU A 226 -4.38 19.91 1.48
C LEU A 226 -5.77 19.57 2.03
N GLU A 227 -6.51 18.76 1.29
CA GLU A 227 -7.87 18.34 1.59
C GLU A 227 -7.94 16.84 1.94
N GLY A 228 -9.14 16.38 2.25
CA GLY A 228 -9.43 14.97 2.51
C GLY A 228 -10.91 14.69 2.37
N SER A 229 -11.42 14.73 1.13
CA SER A 229 -12.77 14.34 0.70
C SER A 229 -13.98 15.19 1.10
N ARG A 230 -13.82 16.29 1.85
CA ARG A 230 -14.98 17.07 2.33
C ARG A 230 -15.83 17.62 1.20
N ASP A 231 -15.21 18.14 0.14
CA ASP A 231 -15.93 18.70 -1.01
C ASP A 231 -16.73 17.64 -1.77
N PHE A 232 -16.37 16.37 -1.59
CA PHE A 232 -17.01 15.21 -2.22
C PHE A 232 -17.99 14.49 -1.28
N GLY A 233 -18.46 15.15 -0.22
CA GLY A 233 -19.46 14.59 0.68
C GLY A 233 -18.90 13.49 1.60
N ASN A 234 -17.63 13.61 1.98
CA ASN A 234 -16.89 12.66 2.81
C ASN A 234 -16.68 11.29 2.14
N ASP A 235 -16.62 11.25 0.80
CA ASP A 235 -16.33 10.02 0.07
C ASP A 235 -14.86 9.61 0.25
N PRO A 236 -14.56 8.50 0.95
CA PRO A 236 -13.18 8.10 1.24
C PRO A 236 -12.32 7.82 0.00
N ALA A 237 -12.93 7.70 -1.19
CA ALA A 237 -12.21 7.60 -2.46
C ALA A 237 -11.45 8.88 -2.83
N PHE A 238 -11.80 10.01 -2.21
CA PHE A 238 -11.15 11.31 -2.41
C PHE A 238 -10.42 11.80 -1.16
N ASP A 239 -10.15 10.93 -0.19
CA ASP A 239 -9.21 11.27 0.88
C ASP A 239 -7.82 11.55 0.27
N THR A 240 -6.99 12.31 0.98
CA THR A 240 -5.56 12.27 0.69
C THR A 240 -5.03 10.91 1.15
N ILE A 241 -4.46 10.12 0.25
CA ILE A 241 -4.08 8.72 0.48
C ILE A 241 -2.59 8.56 0.25
N PHE A 242 -1.88 8.07 1.25
CA PHE A 242 -0.55 7.50 1.11
C PHE A 242 -0.73 5.99 0.91
N THR A 243 -0.40 5.50 -0.28
CA THR A 243 -0.27 4.06 -0.50
C THR A 243 1.08 3.66 0.08
N LEU A 244 0.99 2.91 1.15
CA LEU A 244 2.14 2.40 1.87
C LEU A 244 2.61 1.18 1.09
N GLY A 245 3.90 1.16 0.77
CA GLY A 245 4.49 -0.10 0.38
C GLY A 245 4.56 -0.95 1.63
N ASP A 246 4.41 -2.26 1.50
CA ASP A 246 4.98 -3.16 2.47
C ASP A 246 6.48 -2.87 2.40
N GLY A 247 6.97 -1.99 3.28
CA GLY A 247 8.39 -1.82 3.48
C GLY A 247 8.97 -3.23 3.54
N PHE A 248 9.99 -3.49 2.74
CA PHE A 248 10.49 -4.83 2.50
C PHE A 248 10.58 -5.64 3.81
N ASP A 249 10.09 -6.88 3.81
CA ASP A 249 10.14 -7.77 4.99
C ASP A 249 11.56 -7.95 5.53
N GLY A 250 12.55 -7.69 4.68
CA GLY A 250 13.92 -7.40 5.05
C GLY A 250 14.79 -7.15 3.81
N GLU A 251 16.10 -7.21 4.02
CA GLU A 251 17.09 -7.18 2.96
C GLU A 251 17.96 -8.44 3.00
N LEU A 252 18.16 -9.07 1.85
CA LEU A 252 19.05 -10.20 1.69
C LEU A 252 20.42 -9.72 1.22
N GLY A 253 21.49 -10.07 1.91
CA GLY A 253 22.86 -9.97 1.41
C GLY A 253 23.36 -11.31 0.85
N CYS A 254 24.67 -11.42 0.66
CA CYS A 254 25.33 -12.66 0.23
C CYS A 254 26.26 -13.22 1.30
N THR A 255 26.03 -12.85 2.57
CA THR A 255 26.76 -13.40 3.72
C THR A 255 25.81 -14.22 4.58
N GLU A 256 26.33 -15.23 5.27
CA GLU A 256 25.52 -16.14 6.10
C GLU A 256 24.64 -15.41 7.13
N GLU A 257 25.07 -14.23 7.60
CA GLU A 257 24.35 -13.43 8.61
C GLU A 257 23.09 -12.75 8.05
N ASN A 258 23.00 -12.54 6.73
CA ASN A 258 21.92 -11.78 6.11
C ASN A 258 21.43 -12.36 4.78
N SER A 259 21.82 -13.58 4.42
CA SER A 259 21.44 -14.16 3.13
C SER A 259 20.11 -14.89 3.15
N THR A 260 19.45 -15.06 4.29
CA THR A 260 18.29 -15.96 4.40
C THR A 260 17.06 -15.27 5.00
N ALA A 261 15.94 -15.36 4.29
CA ALA A 261 14.60 -15.01 4.77
C ALA A 261 13.82 -16.28 5.11
N THR A 262 13.02 -16.26 6.17
CA THR A 262 12.17 -17.40 6.55
C THR A 262 10.79 -16.95 6.97
N ILE A 263 9.77 -17.72 6.59
CA ILE A 263 8.38 -17.55 7.04
C ILE A 263 7.80 -18.91 7.42
N GLU A 264 7.07 -18.96 8.52
CA GLU A 264 6.32 -20.16 8.94
C GLU A 264 4.96 -19.72 9.46
N VAL A 265 3.90 -20.07 8.74
CA VAL A 265 2.53 -19.76 9.13
C VAL A 265 1.67 -21.01 9.02
N GLY A 266 1.28 -21.54 10.18
CA GLY A 266 0.48 -22.76 10.27
C GLY A 266 1.18 -23.96 9.63
N THR A 267 0.68 -24.41 8.49
CA THR A 267 1.17 -25.58 7.77
C THR A 267 2.11 -25.27 6.61
N VAL A 268 2.32 -23.98 6.31
CA VAL A 268 3.17 -23.50 5.23
C VAL A 268 4.48 -22.99 5.82
N TYR A 269 5.58 -23.43 5.25
CA TYR A 269 6.94 -22.99 5.60
C TYR A 269 7.69 -22.60 4.32
N GLY A 270 8.44 -21.51 4.39
CA GLY A 270 9.39 -21.10 3.37
C GLY A 270 10.69 -20.60 3.98
N SER A 271 11.79 -20.91 3.31
CA SER A 271 13.11 -20.33 3.56
C SER A 271 13.77 -20.06 2.23
N PHE A 272 14.20 -18.82 2.01
CA PHE A 272 14.84 -18.38 0.78
C PHE A 272 16.20 -17.80 1.11
N THR A 273 17.24 -18.41 0.56
CA THR A 273 18.63 -17.97 0.72
C THR A 273 19.11 -17.34 -0.59
N ARG A 274 19.47 -16.07 -0.53
CA ARG A 274 20.11 -15.36 -1.62
C ARG A 274 21.55 -15.86 -1.81
N LEU A 275 21.87 -16.14 -3.06
CA LEU A 275 23.20 -16.51 -3.55
C LEU A 275 23.86 -15.31 -4.26
N GLN A 276 25.04 -15.50 -4.81
CA GLN A 276 25.74 -14.46 -5.56
C GLN A 276 24.97 -14.08 -6.84
N ASN A 277 25.13 -12.82 -7.28
CA ASN A 277 24.58 -12.33 -8.55
C ASN A 277 25.12 -13.13 -9.73
N THR A 278 24.24 -13.60 -10.63
CA THR A 278 24.57 -14.51 -11.74
C THR A 278 25.44 -13.85 -12.81
N ASP A 279 25.48 -12.52 -12.87
CA ASP A 279 26.31 -11.75 -13.81
C ASP A 279 27.70 -11.37 -13.25
N GLY A 280 27.99 -11.73 -11.99
CA GLY A 280 29.25 -11.44 -11.30
C GLY A 280 29.40 -10.01 -10.82
N SER A 281 28.32 -9.22 -10.80
CA SER A 281 28.29 -7.90 -10.18
C SER A 281 28.44 -7.97 -8.65
N ASP A 282 28.80 -6.84 -8.03
CA ASP A 282 28.99 -6.76 -6.58
C ASP A 282 27.67 -7.06 -5.84
N CYS A 283 27.76 -7.84 -4.76
CA CYS A 283 26.61 -8.09 -3.91
C CYS A 283 26.26 -6.84 -3.09
N VAL A 284 25.19 -6.17 -3.48
CA VAL A 284 24.49 -5.14 -2.69
C VAL A 284 23.29 -5.75 -2.00
N LEU A 285 22.88 -5.26 -0.83
CA LEU A 285 21.66 -5.72 -0.15
C LEU A 285 20.45 -5.65 -1.10
N LYS A 286 19.66 -6.72 -1.15
CA LYS A 286 18.50 -6.86 -2.03
C LYS A 286 17.25 -6.99 -1.17
N PRO A 287 16.40 -5.96 -1.13
CA PRO A 287 15.15 -6.03 -0.39
C PRO A 287 14.22 -7.12 -0.92
N TYR A 288 13.31 -7.61 -0.08
CA TYR A 288 12.34 -8.63 -0.48
C TYR A 288 11.01 -8.47 0.27
N THR A 289 9.94 -9.01 -0.32
CA THR A 289 8.71 -9.35 0.41
C THR A 289 8.49 -10.86 0.41
N LEU A 290 7.83 -11.37 1.45
CA LEU A 290 7.61 -12.78 1.72
C LEU A 290 6.23 -12.95 2.37
N ASP A 291 5.26 -13.43 1.60
CA ASP A 291 3.87 -13.57 2.02
C ASP A 291 3.39 -15.03 2.02
N VAL A 292 2.44 -15.36 2.90
CA VAL A 292 1.79 -16.67 2.97
C VAL A 292 0.28 -16.51 3.03
N ASP A 293 -0.43 -17.08 2.06
CA ASP A 293 -1.88 -17.27 2.09
C ASP A 293 -2.19 -18.72 2.49
N ILE A 294 -2.65 -18.89 3.73
CA ILE A 294 -3.00 -20.21 4.28
C ILE A 294 -4.24 -20.80 3.60
N GLU A 295 -5.18 -19.98 3.13
CA GLU A 295 -6.42 -20.45 2.48
C GLU A 295 -6.13 -20.94 1.05
N ALA A 296 -5.28 -20.22 0.32
CA ALA A 296 -4.81 -20.64 -0.99
C ALA A 296 -3.68 -21.69 -0.92
N GLU A 297 -3.09 -21.87 0.26
CA GLU A 297 -1.86 -22.65 0.51
C GLU A 297 -0.72 -22.19 -0.40
N THR A 298 -0.53 -20.87 -0.54
CA THR A 298 0.53 -20.29 -1.36
C THR A 298 1.58 -19.59 -0.50
N ILE A 299 2.80 -19.54 -1.02
CA ILE A 299 3.88 -18.67 -0.54
C ILE A 299 4.38 -17.81 -1.70
N SER A 300 4.48 -16.49 -1.51
CA SER A 300 5.10 -15.58 -2.48
C SER A 300 6.44 -15.07 -1.93
N PHE A 301 7.49 -15.10 -2.74
CA PHE A 301 8.79 -14.52 -2.42
C PHE A 301 9.17 -13.56 -3.54
N VAL A 302 9.21 -12.27 -3.26
CA VAL A 302 9.42 -11.23 -4.27
C VAL A 302 10.67 -10.42 -3.91
N PRO A 303 11.85 -10.76 -4.45
CA PRO A 303 13.04 -9.96 -4.24
C PRO A 303 13.08 -8.75 -5.18
N VAL A 304 13.26 -7.55 -4.65
CA VAL A 304 13.06 -6.27 -5.36
C VAL A 304 14.40 -5.62 -5.74
N ASP A 305 14.48 -5.10 -6.97
CA ASP A 305 15.62 -4.30 -7.42
C ASP A 305 15.41 -2.81 -7.11
N ILE A 306 16.23 -2.25 -6.21
CA ILE A 306 16.34 -0.79 -6.04
C ILE A 306 17.42 -0.26 -6.99
N GLY A 307 17.00 0.39 -8.07
CA GLY A 307 17.89 1.01 -9.05
C GLY A 307 18.24 0.10 -10.22
N ALA A 308 19.55 -0.17 -10.42
CA ALA A 308 20.00 -0.99 -11.54
C ALA A 308 19.72 -2.49 -11.28
N PRO A 309 19.22 -3.26 -12.27
CA PRO A 309 18.88 -4.67 -12.07
C PRO A 309 20.02 -5.49 -11.45
N GLN A 310 19.70 -6.27 -10.42
CA GLN A 310 20.62 -7.19 -9.74
C GLN A 310 20.15 -8.64 -9.99
N PRO A 311 20.66 -9.32 -11.03
CA PRO A 311 20.23 -10.66 -11.36
C PRO A 311 20.79 -11.66 -10.33
N ALA A 312 20.10 -11.82 -9.20
CA ALA A 312 20.49 -12.72 -8.13
C ALA A 312 19.83 -14.10 -8.30
N ALA A 313 20.56 -15.14 -7.90
CA ALA A 313 20.02 -16.49 -7.75
C ALA A 313 19.64 -16.76 -6.30
N TYR A 314 18.74 -17.72 -6.11
CA TYR A 314 18.22 -18.09 -4.80
C TYR A 314 18.16 -19.62 -4.65
N GLU A 315 18.39 -20.08 -3.44
CA GLU A 315 18.04 -21.42 -2.98
C GLU A 315 16.82 -21.31 -2.06
N GLY A 316 15.80 -22.12 -2.31
CA GLY A 316 14.57 -22.15 -1.52
C GLY A 316 14.35 -23.50 -0.86
N THR A 317 13.73 -23.49 0.32
CA THR A 317 13.09 -24.66 0.92
C THR A 317 11.65 -24.29 1.23
N VAL A 318 10.70 -24.95 0.56
CA VAL A 318 9.26 -24.75 0.78
C VAL A 318 8.62 -26.03 1.27
N ALA A 319 7.65 -25.91 2.15
CA ALA A 319 6.92 -27.07 2.65
C ALA A 319 5.46 -26.73 2.90
N PHE A 320 4.58 -27.62 2.41
CA PHE A 320 3.13 -27.50 2.53
C PHE A 320 2.59 -28.75 3.23
N ALA A 321 1.57 -28.59 4.09
CA ALA A 321 0.85 -29.77 4.57
C ALA A 321 0.15 -30.44 3.39
N PRO A 322 0.14 -31.78 3.33
CA PRO A 322 -0.56 -32.50 2.31
C PRO A 322 -2.06 -32.24 2.47
N LYS A 323 -2.70 -31.79 1.39
CA LYS A 323 -4.15 -31.87 1.28
C LYS A 323 -4.57 -33.31 1.58
N PRO A 324 -5.67 -33.55 2.33
CA PRO A 324 -6.20 -34.89 2.53
C PRO A 324 -6.74 -35.45 1.20
N SER A 325 -5.82 -35.85 0.33
CA SER A 325 -6.07 -36.56 -0.92
C SER A 325 -5.61 -38.00 -0.75
N ALA A 326 -6.24 -38.92 -1.49
CA ALA A 326 -6.11 -40.36 -1.27
C ALA A 326 -4.72 -40.95 -1.58
N ASN A 327 -3.74 -40.14 -2.02
CA ASN A 327 -2.39 -40.61 -2.30
C ASN A 327 -1.32 -39.51 -2.09
N PRO A 328 -0.49 -39.58 -1.03
CA PRO A 328 0.60 -38.62 -0.79
C PRO A 328 1.79 -38.77 -1.76
N PHE A 329 1.75 -39.70 -2.73
CA PHE A 329 2.83 -39.96 -3.70
C PHE A 329 2.60 -39.30 -5.08
N THR A 330 1.64 -38.38 -5.19
CA THR A 330 1.37 -37.61 -6.42
C THR A 330 1.45 -36.10 -6.18
N ASN A 331 2.22 -35.68 -5.18
CA ASN A 331 2.40 -34.26 -4.91
C ASN A 331 3.19 -33.62 -6.06
N ARG A 332 2.87 -32.37 -6.34
CA ARG A 332 3.56 -31.52 -7.30
C ARG A 332 3.67 -30.15 -6.66
N LEU A 333 4.77 -29.47 -6.92
CA LEU A 333 4.93 -28.07 -6.57
C LEU A 333 4.53 -27.28 -7.81
N GLU A 334 3.51 -26.45 -7.69
CA GLU A 334 3.13 -25.52 -8.75
C GLU A 334 3.70 -24.14 -8.43
N TYR A 335 4.01 -23.34 -9.45
CA TYR A 335 4.42 -21.96 -9.26
C TYR A 335 3.96 -21.03 -10.37
N ASP A 336 3.78 -19.77 -10.00
CA ASP A 336 3.69 -18.62 -10.90
C ASP A 336 5.07 -17.97 -11.00
N GLN A 337 5.47 -17.56 -12.21
CA GLN A 337 6.84 -17.16 -12.51
C GLN A 337 7.11 -15.67 -12.37
N ASP A 338 6.06 -14.83 -12.37
CA ASP A 338 6.21 -13.37 -12.44
C ASP A 338 5.29 -12.55 -11.53
N ASP A 339 4.43 -13.17 -10.69
CA ASP A 339 3.40 -12.59 -9.75
C ASP A 339 2.50 -11.45 -10.32
N ASP A 340 2.71 -11.03 -11.58
CA ASP A 340 2.17 -9.84 -12.23
C ASP A 340 1.18 -10.20 -13.37
N GLY A 341 1.06 -11.48 -13.71
CA GLY A 341 0.24 -12.00 -14.81
C GLY A 341 -1.08 -12.67 -14.38
N PRO A 342 -2.02 -12.92 -15.32
CA PRO A 342 -3.24 -13.66 -15.03
C PRO A 342 -2.96 -15.16 -14.72
N LEU A 343 -2.62 -15.45 -13.45
CA LEU A 343 -2.79 -16.69 -12.68
C LEU A 343 -2.74 -18.04 -13.44
N ASP A 344 -1.67 -18.34 -14.17
CA ASP A 344 -1.44 -19.72 -14.64
C ASP A 344 -0.28 -20.35 -13.87
N PHE A 345 -0.60 -20.87 -12.68
CA PHE A 345 0.28 -21.78 -11.96
C PHE A 345 0.65 -22.96 -12.86
N VAL A 346 1.95 -23.19 -13.05
CA VAL A 346 2.49 -24.33 -13.80
C VAL A 346 3.24 -25.28 -12.88
N ASP A 347 3.34 -26.55 -13.28
CA ASP A 347 4.19 -27.51 -12.55
C ASP A 347 5.64 -27.03 -12.58
N MET A 348 6.25 -26.88 -11.39
CA MET A 348 7.67 -26.58 -11.28
C MET A 348 8.48 -27.79 -11.76
N PRO A 349 9.35 -27.63 -12.76
CA PRO A 349 10.10 -28.74 -13.30
C PRO A 349 11.24 -29.13 -12.36
N TRP A 350 11.76 -30.36 -12.54
CA TRP A 350 13.03 -30.75 -11.92
C TRP A 350 14.20 -30.11 -12.67
N CYS A 351 15.27 -29.77 -11.94
CA CYS A 351 16.49 -29.26 -12.57
C CYS A 351 17.09 -30.34 -13.50
N ALA A 352 17.57 -29.93 -14.68
CA ALA A 352 18.11 -30.84 -15.70
C ALA A 352 19.48 -31.43 -15.34
N GLY A 353 20.11 -30.92 -14.28
CA GLY A 353 21.41 -31.32 -13.77
C GLY A 353 21.60 -30.84 -12.33
N ASP A 354 22.80 -31.04 -11.80
CA ASP A 354 23.20 -30.51 -10.50
C ASP A 354 23.45 -28.99 -10.63
N PRO A 355 22.63 -28.11 -10.02
CA PRO A 355 22.75 -26.66 -10.17
C PRO A 355 24.05 -26.10 -9.58
N TYR A 356 24.79 -26.88 -8.79
CA TYR A 356 26.02 -26.45 -8.13
C TYR A 356 27.30 -26.98 -8.79
N ALA A 357 27.19 -27.81 -9.84
CA ALA A 357 28.34 -28.42 -10.49
C ALA A 357 29.15 -27.43 -11.35
N THR A 358 28.47 -26.52 -12.04
CA THR A 358 29.03 -25.55 -12.99
C THR A 358 28.39 -24.17 -12.84
N PRO A 359 28.47 -23.53 -11.66
CA PRO A 359 27.73 -22.30 -11.41
C PRO A 359 28.22 -21.15 -12.30
N ASP A 360 27.29 -20.29 -12.71
CA ASP A 360 27.55 -19.16 -13.62
C ASP A 360 28.67 -18.26 -13.09
N VAL A 361 28.66 -18.05 -11.77
CA VAL A 361 29.74 -17.45 -11.01
C VAL A 361 29.97 -18.19 -9.68
N PRO A 362 31.16 -18.09 -9.06
CA PRO A 362 31.42 -18.70 -7.76
C PRO A 362 30.41 -18.24 -6.70
N GLY A 363 29.72 -19.19 -6.05
CA GLY A 363 28.72 -18.91 -5.02
C GLY A 363 27.31 -18.60 -5.55
N SER A 364 27.05 -18.83 -6.84
CA SER A 364 25.71 -18.82 -7.46
C SER A 364 25.32 -20.25 -7.92
N ILE A 365 24.31 -20.36 -8.78
CA ILE A 365 23.90 -21.61 -9.46
C ILE A 365 24.27 -21.58 -10.95
N ASP A 366 24.19 -22.75 -11.59
CA ASP A 366 24.19 -22.91 -13.05
C ASP A 366 22.78 -22.66 -13.56
N THR A 367 22.49 -21.49 -14.15
CA THR A 367 21.12 -21.19 -14.59
C THR A 367 20.70 -22.00 -15.83
N ASP A 368 21.65 -22.61 -16.57
CA ASP A 368 21.33 -23.47 -17.72
C ASP A 368 20.69 -24.81 -17.30
N VAL A 369 20.76 -25.19 -16.01
CA VAL A 369 20.04 -26.39 -15.52
C VAL A 369 18.55 -26.15 -15.31
N ILE A 370 18.12 -24.88 -15.27
CA ILE A 370 16.70 -24.52 -15.19
C ILE A 370 16.07 -24.77 -16.57
N PRO A 371 15.05 -25.63 -16.70
CA PRO A 371 14.47 -25.94 -17.99
C PRO A 371 13.93 -24.69 -18.72
N SER A 372 14.13 -24.62 -20.04
CA SER A 372 13.73 -23.47 -20.86
C SER A 372 12.26 -23.09 -20.64
N GLY A 373 12.01 -21.79 -20.40
CA GLY A 373 10.68 -21.24 -20.13
C GLY A 373 10.27 -21.30 -18.65
N HIS A 374 11.23 -21.63 -17.77
CA HIS A 374 11.05 -21.63 -16.32
C HIS A 374 12.10 -20.73 -15.65
N THR A 375 11.73 -20.14 -14.53
CA THR A 375 12.62 -19.35 -13.65
C THR A 375 13.08 -20.10 -12.39
N TRP A 376 12.43 -21.22 -12.06
CA TRP A 376 12.74 -22.06 -10.90
C TRP A 376 12.70 -23.55 -11.25
N CYS A 377 13.44 -24.36 -10.51
CA CYS A 377 13.40 -25.82 -10.61
C CYS A 377 13.61 -26.54 -9.27
N ILE A 378 13.07 -27.75 -9.16
CA ILE A 378 13.18 -28.63 -8.00
C ILE A 378 14.51 -29.38 -8.04
N VAL A 379 15.26 -29.30 -6.94
CA VAL A 379 16.50 -30.05 -6.69
C VAL A 379 16.22 -31.33 -5.93
N GLN A 380 15.36 -31.26 -4.91
CA GLN A 380 15.05 -32.37 -4.03
C GLN A 380 13.60 -32.29 -3.52
N GLU A 381 12.99 -33.45 -3.31
CA GLU A 381 11.72 -33.60 -2.60
C GLU A 381 11.90 -34.58 -1.45
N THR A 382 11.29 -34.32 -0.31
CA THR A 382 11.25 -35.25 0.82
C THR A 382 9.90 -35.15 1.51
N THR A 383 9.24 -36.30 1.69
CA THR A 383 7.99 -36.41 2.47
C THR A 383 8.26 -37.15 3.77
N GLY A 384 7.89 -36.54 4.90
CA GLY A 384 8.13 -37.10 6.23
C GLY A 384 6.97 -36.89 7.21
N VAL A 385 7.01 -37.61 8.33
CA VAL A 385 6.09 -37.40 9.46
C VAL A 385 6.56 -36.18 10.23
N TYR A 386 5.77 -35.11 10.24
CA TYR A 386 6.06 -33.88 10.98
C TYR A 386 5.49 -33.94 12.40
N SER A 387 4.30 -34.51 12.56
CA SER A 387 3.67 -34.72 13.87
C SER A 387 2.87 -36.03 13.90
N ALA A 388 2.29 -36.37 15.07
CA ALA A 388 1.45 -37.56 15.21
C ALA A 388 0.24 -37.58 14.26
N THR A 389 -0.13 -36.43 13.70
CA THR A 389 -1.29 -36.27 12.81
C THR A 389 -0.97 -35.59 11.48
N GLU A 390 0.30 -35.27 11.22
CA GLU A 390 0.71 -34.47 10.05
C GLU A 390 1.92 -35.10 9.36
N MET A 391 1.75 -35.38 8.08
CA MET A 391 2.86 -35.57 7.14
C MET A 391 3.18 -34.21 6.52
N ARG A 392 4.40 -33.96 6.06
CA ARG A 392 4.73 -32.75 5.30
C ARG A 392 5.63 -33.12 4.13
N THR A 393 5.38 -32.53 2.97
CA THR A 393 6.30 -32.62 1.83
C THR A 393 7.09 -31.32 1.78
N THR A 394 8.41 -31.48 1.66
CA THR A 394 9.36 -30.38 1.59
C THR A 394 10.08 -30.49 0.26
N TRP A 395 10.17 -29.36 -0.44
CA TRP A 395 10.90 -29.21 -1.69
C TRP A 395 12.07 -28.27 -1.47
N SER A 396 13.25 -28.70 -1.94
CA SER A 396 14.40 -27.81 -2.13
C SER A 396 14.41 -27.38 -3.58
N VAL A 397 14.45 -26.08 -3.80
CA VAL A 397 14.31 -25.45 -5.12
C VAL A 397 15.44 -24.46 -5.33
N VAL A 398 15.76 -24.17 -6.58
CA VAL A 398 16.67 -23.08 -6.95
C VAL A 398 16.07 -22.29 -8.10
N GLY A 399 16.39 -21.01 -8.19
CA GLY A 399 15.90 -20.18 -9.28
C GLY A 399 16.31 -18.73 -9.22
N ILE A 400 15.66 -17.96 -10.08
CA ILE A 400 15.80 -16.52 -10.27
C ILE A 400 14.41 -15.88 -10.32
N GLY A 401 14.29 -14.59 -10.01
CA GLY A 401 13.00 -13.89 -10.02
C GLY A 401 12.18 -14.11 -8.75
N ASP A 402 10.87 -13.94 -8.88
CA ASP A 402 9.86 -13.70 -7.85
C ASP A 402 8.75 -14.76 -7.85
N PRO A 403 9.01 -15.98 -7.34
CA PRO A 403 8.07 -17.06 -7.44
C PRO A 403 6.91 -16.92 -6.45
N LYS A 404 5.73 -17.37 -6.89
CA LYS A 404 4.61 -17.74 -6.02
C LYS A 404 4.34 -19.23 -6.12
N MET A 405 4.50 -19.98 -5.03
CA MET A 405 4.46 -21.45 -5.02
C MET A 405 3.28 -22.02 -4.22
N ARG A 406 2.81 -23.22 -4.56
CA ARG A 406 1.77 -23.97 -3.81
C ARG A 406 1.81 -25.48 -3.99
#